data_AF-A0A8T3MS22-F1
#
_entry.id   AF-A0A8T3MS22-F1
#
_cell.length_a   1.000
_cell.length_b   1.000
_cell.length_c   1.000
_cell.angle_alpha   90.00
_cell.angle_beta   90.00
_cell.angle_gamma   90.00
#
_symmetry.space_group_name_H-M   'P 1'
#
loop_
_entity.id
_entity.type
_entity.pdbx_description
1 polymer ?
#
loop_
_entity_poly.entity_id
_entity_poly.type
_entity_poly.pdbx_seq_one_letter_code
_entity_poly.pdbx_strand_id
1 'polypeptide(L)' 'MRALDRTARPIHQDGSHQKWRLHDGSTVIVPIHSDDIPTGTLRSIERQGEPALGRMWLRKASLHD' A
#
# COMPACT_ATOMS: atom_id res chain seq x y z
N MET A 1 -9.53 5.22 -4.09
CA MET A 1 -8.12 4.74 -4.14
C MET A 1 -7.45 5.16 -2.85
N ARG A 2 -7.15 4.22 -1.93
CA ARG A 2 -6.47 4.54 -0.67
C ARG A 2 -5.11 5.16 -0.99
N ALA A 3 -4.88 6.40 -0.56
CA ALA A 3 -3.61 7.07 -0.79
C ALA A 3 -2.53 6.40 0.08
N LEU A 4 -1.68 5.59 -0.57
CA LEU A 4 -0.55 4.89 0.05
C LEU A 4 0.37 5.86 0.83
N ASP A 5 0.73 6.94 0.16
CA ASP A 5 1.48 8.09 0.63
C ASP A 5 1.33 9.18 -0.45
N ARG A 6 1.39 10.47 -0.09
CA ARG A 6 1.32 11.58 -1.05
C ARG A 6 2.46 11.58 -2.06
N THR A 7 3.59 10.96 -1.70
CA THR A 7 4.77 10.87 -2.56
C THR A 7 4.88 9.52 -3.28
N ALA A 8 3.99 8.57 -2.97
CA ALA A 8 4.03 7.25 -3.57
C ALA A 8 3.78 7.37 -5.08
N ARG A 9 4.60 6.65 -5.86
CA ARG A 9 4.46 6.59 -7.31
C ARG A 9 4.40 5.15 -7.82
N PRO A 10 3.52 4.83 -8.77
CA PRO A 10 3.52 3.52 -9.39
C PRO A 10 4.79 3.36 -10.22
N ILE A 11 5.47 2.21 -10.10
CA ILE A 11 6.70 1.92 -10.84
C ILE A 11 6.54 0.74 -11.80
N HIS A 12 5.57 -0.14 -11.55
CA HIS A 12 5.30 -1.29 -12.40
C HIS A 12 3.88 -1.80 -12.13
N GLN A 13 3.25 -2.37 -13.14
CA GLN A 13 2.00 -3.12 -13.00
C GLN A 13 2.21 -4.49 -13.62
N ASP A 14 1.81 -5.52 -12.89
CA ASP A 14 1.79 -6.90 -13.34
C ASP A 14 0.38 -7.48 -13.12
N GLY A 15 -0.38 -7.59 -14.20
CA GLY A 15 -1.77 -8.00 -14.18
C GLY A 15 -2.62 -7.17 -13.21
N SER A 16 -3.21 -7.85 -12.22
CA SER A 16 -4.08 -7.26 -11.19
C SER A 16 -3.32 -6.63 -10.01
N HIS A 17 -1.99 -6.57 -10.05
CA HIS A 17 -1.15 -5.99 -9.00
C HIS A 17 -0.35 -4.79 -9.52
N GLN A 18 -0.26 -3.74 -8.71
CA GLN A 18 0.56 -2.58 -8.98
C GLN A 18 1.60 -2.39 -7.88
N LYS A 19 2.84 -2.18 -8.32
CA LYS A 19 4.00 -1.92 -7.48
C LYS A 19 4.20 -0.42 -7.35
N TRP A 20 4.26 0.05 -6.11
CA TRP A 20 4.42 1.47 -5.75
C TRP A 20 5.71 1.68 -4.98
N ARG A 21 6.46 2.73 -5.34
CA ARG A 21 7.64 3.17 -4.59
C ARG A 21 7.27 4.34 -3.68
N LEU A 22 7.65 4.22 -2.41
CA LEU A 22 7.46 5.23 -1.36
C LEU A 22 8.65 6.21 -1.31
N HIS A 23 8.55 7.29 -0.53
CA HIS A 23 9.59 8.32 -0.43
C HIS A 23 10.96 7.81 0.03
N ASP A 24 11.00 6.80 0.89
CA ASP A 24 12.23 6.19 1.44
C ASP A 24 12.87 5.17 0.48
N GLY A 25 12.25 4.92 -0.68
CA GLY A 25 12.69 3.92 -1.65
C GLY A 25 12.07 2.53 -1.44
N SER A 26 11.40 2.29 -0.30
CA SER A 26 10.63 1.07 -0.03
C SER A 26 9.53 0.88 -1.05
N THR A 27 9.06 -0.35 -1.17
CA THR A 27 8.11 -0.74 -2.22
C THR A 27 6.95 -1.53 -1.64
N VAL A 28 5.73 -1.19 -2.09
CA VAL A 28 4.50 -1.86 -1.71
C VAL A 28 3.81 -2.39 -2.97
N ILE A 29 3.26 -3.59 -2.89
CA ILE A 29 2.47 -4.22 -3.96
C ILE A 29 1.01 -4.21 -3.55
N VAL A 30 0.16 -3.57 -4.35
CA VAL A 30 -1.27 -3.38 -4.07
C VAL A 30 -2.11 -3.94 -5.22
N PRO A 31 -3.15 -4.74 -4.95
CA PRO A 31 -4.09 -5.16 -5.98
C PRO A 31 -4.94 -3.97 -6.46
N ILE A 32 -5.16 -3.86 -7.77
CA ILE A 32 -5.85 -2.71 -8.41
C ILE A 32 -7.33 -2.96 -8.73
N HIS A 33 -7.76 -4.21 -8.78
CA HIS A 33 -9.13 -4.61 -9.17
C HIS A 33 -9.85 -5.43 -8.09
N SER A 34 -9.44 -5.31 -6.83
CA SER A 34 -10.05 -6.06 -5.74
C SER A 34 -11.00 -5.16 -4.96
N ASP A 35 -12.29 -5.43 -5.06
CA ASP A 35 -13.32 -4.78 -4.22
C ASP A 35 -13.13 -5.17 -2.75
N ASP A 36 -12.83 -6.45 -2.52
CA ASP A 36 -12.46 -6.99 -1.21
C ASP A 36 -11.00 -7.46 -1.21
N ILE A 37 -10.21 -6.93 -0.28
CA ILE A 37 -8.84 -7.36 -0.06
C ILE A 37 -8.81 -8.27 1.18
N PRO A 38 -8.40 -9.55 1.06
CA PRO A 38 -8.30 -10.46 2.19
C PRO A 38 -7.43 -9.89 3.31
N THR A 39 -7.78 -10.16 4.56
CA THR A 39 -7.04 -9.67 5.74
C THR A 39 -5.55 -10.05 5.70
N GLY A 40 -5.21 -11.22 5.17
CA GLY A 40 -3.81 -11.63 4.99
C GLY A 40 -3.06 -10.73 4.00
N THR A 41 -3.71 -10.36 2.89
CA THR A 41 -3.16 -9.44 1.89
C THR A 41 -3.01 -8.04 2.47
N LEU A 42 -4.00 -7.56 3.24
CA LEU A 42 -3.90 -6.27 3.95
C LEU A 42 -2.70 -6.24 4.91
N ARG A 43 -2.50 -7.30 5.71
CA ARG A 43 -1.34 -7.40 6.62
C ARG A 43 0.00 -7.46 5.87
N SER A 44 0.02 -8.09 4.70
CA SER A 44 1.21 -8.13 3.84
C SER A 44 1.56 -6.73 3.32
N ILE A 45 0.56 -6.00 2.81
CA ILE A 45 0.69 -4.61 2.36
C ILE A 45 1.18 -3.73 3.51
N GLU A 46 0.56 -3.87 4.69
CA GLU A 46 0.94 -3.14 5.90
C GLU A 46 2.42 -3.34 6.21
N ARG A 47 2.89 -4.60 6.33
CA ARG A 47 4.29 -4.92 6.59
C ARG A 47 5.27 -4.35 5.55
N GLN A 48 4.89 -4.29 4.28
CA GLN A 48 5.76 -3.75 3.22
C GLN A 48 5.96 -2.24 3.37
N GLY A 49 4.92 -1.51 3.79
CA GLY A 49 4.98 -0.06 4.00
C GLY A 49 5.50 0.38 5.37
N GLU A 50 5.61 -0.54 6.34
CA GLU A 50 6.06 -0.21 7.71
C GLU A 50 7.38 0.59 7.80
N PRO A 51 8.43 0.28 7.00
CA PRO A 51 9.69 1.03 7.08
C PRO A 51 9.53 2.53 6.75
N ALA A 52 8.62 2.84 5.83
CA ALA A 52 8.41 4.19 5.31
C ALA A 52 7.31 4.96 6.04
N LEU A 53 6.24 4.26 6.43
CA LEU A 53 4.98 4.85 6.91
C LEU A 53 4.72 4.56 8.39
N GLY A 54 5.57 3.73 9.01
CA GLY A 54 5.43 3.27 10.37
C GLY A 54 4.40 2.15 10.53
N ARG A 55 4.35 1.57 11.74
CA ARG A 55 3.38 0.50 12.06
C ARG A 55 1.94 1.00 11.95
N MET A 56 1.05 0.12 11.48
CA MET A 56 -0.40 0.41 11.38
C MET A 56 -0.76 1.57 10.46
N TRP A 57 0.10 1.93 9.51
CA TRP A 57 -0.15 3.01 8.56
C TRP A 57 -1.43 2.79 7.73
N LEU A 58 -1.71 1.54 7.36
CA LEU A 58 -2.91 1.18 6.58
C LEU A 58 -4.21 1.38 7.40
N ARG A 59 -4.15 1.20 8.74
CA ARG A 59 -5.27 1.47 9.65
C ARG A 59 -5.41 2.96 9.96
N LYS A 60 -4.32 3.70 10.14
CA LYS A 60 -4.35 5.15 10.42
C LYS A 60 -4.93 5.96 9.27
N ALA A 61 -4.69 5.54 8.02
CA ALA A 61 -5.32 6.14 6.85
C ALA A 61 -6.86 6.01 6.85
N SER A 62 -7.43 5.08 7.64
CA SER A 62 -8.88 4.88 7.76
C SER A 62 -9.52 5.68 8.90
N LEU A 63 -8.71 6.40 9.70
CA LEU A 63 -9.16 7.21 10.84
C LEU A 63 -9.19 8.72 10.55
N HIS A 64 -8.76 9.13 9.35
CA HIS A 64 -8.82 10.51 8.86
C HIS A 64 -9.66 10.57 7.58
N ASP A 65 -10.89 10.07 7.65
CA ASP A 65 -11.98 10.38 6.72
C ASP A 65 -13.05 11.15 7.51
#